data_AF-A0A2T1LQY8-F1
#
_entry.id   AF-A0A2T1LQY8-F1
#
_cell.length_a   1.000
_cell.length_b   1.000
_cell.length_c   1.000
_cell.angle_alpha   90.00
_cell.angle_beta   90.00
_cell.angle_gamma   90.00
#
_symmetry.space_group_name_H-M   'P 1'
#
loop_
_entity.id
_entity.type
_entity.pdbx_description
1 polymer ?
#
loop_
_entity_poly.entity_id
_entity_poly.type
_entity_poly.pdbx_seq_one_letter_code
_entity_poly.pdbx_strand_id
1 'polypeptide(L)' 'MFARITDSQGNPITNVHWQIINQSGISIDQFIDDNKNVYYQRPHNLEIDGMLIFSNISSQARKFYQQDVKVLMGRTNNF' A
#
# COMPACT_ATOMS: atom_id res chain seq x y z
N MET A 1 -2.20 0.28 9.24
CA MET A 1 -1.06 0.83 8.45
C MET A 1 -1.64 1.42 7.18
N PHE A 2 -1.03 2.46 6.64
CA PHE A 2 -1.36 3.01 5.33
C PHE A 2 -0.09 3.50 4.63
N ALA A 3 -0.17 3.75 3.33
CA ALA A 3 0.83 4.49 2.58
C ALA A 3 0.18 5.71 1.92
N ARG A 4 0.85 6.85 1.90
CA ARG A 4 0.45 8.02 1.11
C ARG A 4 1.36 8.12 -0.11
N ILE A 5 0.75 8.23 -1.29
CA ILE A 5 1.46 8.47 -2.54
C ILE A 5 1.32 9.94 -2.90
N THR A 6 2.43 10.61 -3.16
CA THR A 6 2.46 12.01 -3.59
C THR A 6 3.19 12.13 -4.93
N ASP A 7 2.94 13.22 -5.64
CA ASP A 7 3.81 13.64 -6.75
C ASP A 7 5.19 14.08 -6.23
N SER A 8 6.06 14.49 -7.14
CA SER A 8 7.42 14.92 -6.82
C SER A 8 7.45 16.22 -6.00
N GLN A 9 6.42 17.07 -6.13
CA GLN A 9 6.22 18.31 -5.38
C GLN A 9 5.63 18.07 -3.98
N GLY A 10 5.13 16.86 -3.70
CA GLY A 10 4.53 16.50 -2.41
C GLY A 10 3.01 16.64 -2.37
N ASN A 11 2.34 16.94 -3.49
CA ASN A 11 0.89 16.96 -3.53
C ASN A 11 0.34 15.53 -3.44
N PRO A 12 -0.70 15.29 -2.62
CA PRO A 12 -1.28 13.96 -2.46
C PRO A 12 -1.93 13.50 -3.77
N ILE A 13 -1.59 12.28 -4.19
CA ILE A 13 -2.24 11.58 -5.32
C ILE A 13 -3.31 10.63 -4.78
N THR A 14 -2.93 9.75 -3.86
CA THR A 14 -3.85 8.78 -3.25
C THR A 14 -3.32 8.26 -1.92
N ASN A 15 -4.18 7.59 -1.16
CA ASN A 15 -3.78 6.76 -0.03
C ASN A 15 -3.98 5.28 -0.37
N VAL A 16 -3.06 4.46 0.09
CA VAL A 16 -3.12 3.00 0.01
C VAL A 16 -3.36 2.47 1.42
N HIS A 17 -4.45 1.76 1.60
CA HIS A 17 -4.91 1.23 2.87
C HIS A 17 -4.55 -0.25 2.98
N TRP A 18 -4.14 -0.69 4.17
CA TRP A 18 -4.01 -2.11 4.48
C TRP A 18 -5.34 -2.65 5.01
N GLN A 19 -5.82 -3.72 4.38
CA GLN A 19 -6.93 -4.52 4.87
C GLN A 19 -6.59 -6.01 4.80
N ILE A 20 -7.23 -6.81 5.64
CA ILE A 20 -7.14 -8.28 5.59
C ILE A 20 -8.43 -8.79 4.96
N ILE A 21 -8.32 -9.53 3.85
CA ILE A 21 -9.45 -10.13 3.16
C ILE A 21 -9.35 -11.65 3.21
N ASN A 22 -10.48 -12.35 3.11
CA ASN A 22 -10.50 -13.80 2.89
C ASN A 22 -10.69 -14.08 1.40
N GLN A 23 -9.76 -14.81 0.80
CA GLN A 23 -9.83 -15.22 -0.59
C GLN A 23 -9.60 -16.73 -0.65
N SER A 24 -10.65 -17.47 -1.03
CA SER A 24 -10.62 -18.94 -1.14
C SER A 24 -10.17 -19.66 0.14
N GLY A 25 -10.56 -19.15 1.31
CA GLY A 25 -10.21 -19.74 2.61
C GLY A 25 -8.85 -19.30 3.16
N ILE A 26 -8.11 -18.46 2.44
CA ILE A 26 -6.81 -17.93 2.86
C ILE A 26 -6.98 -16.45 3.23
N SER A 27 -6.44 -16.05 4.38
CA SER A 27 -6.38 -14.63 4.75
C SER A 27 -5.24 -13.95 3.98
N ILE A 28 -5.52 -12.82 3.34
CA ILE A 28 -4.59 -12.07 2.49
C ILE A 28 -4.48 -10.65 3.03
N ASP A 29 -3.24 -10.20 3.27
CA ASP A 29 -2.94 -8.77 3.43
C ASP A 29 -3.06 -8.10 2.08
N GLN A 30 -3.99 -7.15 1.94
CA GLN A 30 -4.19 -6.38 0.71
C GLN A 30 -3.92 -4.90 0.96
N PHE A 31 -3.06 -4.33 0.11
CA PHE A 31 -2.75 -2.90 0.07
C PHE A 31 -3.45 -2.29 -1.15
N ILE A 32 -4.51 -1.52 -0.91
CA ILE A 32 -5.46 -1.07 -1.94
C ILE A 32 -5.79 0.42 -1.76
N ASP A 33 -6.01 1.15 -2.85
CA ASP A 33 -6.48 2.53 -2.78
C ASP A 33 -8.02 2.67 -2.83
N ASP A 34 -8.50 3.90 -2.68
CA ASP A 34 -9.93 4.22 -2.73
C ASP A 34 -10.57 3.90 -4.10
N ASN A 35 -9.77 3.89 -5.16
CA ASN A 35 -10.17 3.53 -6.53
C ASN A 35 -10.10 2.02 -6.81
N LYS A 36 -9.86 1.21 -5.78
CA LYS A 36 -9.72 -0.26 -5.86
C LYS A 36 -8.50 -0.75 -6.65
N ASN A 37 -7.50 0.10 -6.87
CA ASN A 37 -6.22 -0.35 -7.42
C ASN A 37 -5.43 -1.08 -6.34
N VAL A 38 -5.05 -2.32 -6.62
CA VAL A 38 -4.24 -3.14 -5.71
C VAL A 38 -2.76 -2.88 -5.97
N TYR A 39 -2.05 -2.49 -4.91
CA TYR A 39 -0.61 -2.18 -4.97
C TYR A 39 0.23 -3.38 -4.57
N TYR A 40 -0.26 -4.18 -3.62
CA TYR A 40 0.44 -5.35 -3.13
C TYR A 40 -0.52 -6.31 -2.43
N GLN A 41 -0.28 -7.61 -2.58
CA GLN A 41 -0.97 -8.66 -1.86
C GLN A 41 0.03 -9.72 -1.40
N ARG A 42 -0.21 -10.26 -0.21
CA ARG A 42 0.55 -11.40 0.32
C ARG A 42 -0.35 -12.23 1.25
N PRO A 43 -0.05 -13.51 1.48
CA PRO A 43 -0.66 -14.26 2.58
C PRO A 43 -0.53 -13.49 3.89
N HIS A 44 -1.60 -13.45 4.67
CA HIS A 44 -1.60 -12.76 5.96
C HIS A 44 -0.55 -13.36 6.89
N ASN A 45 0.26 -12.50 7.48
CA ASN A 45 1.25 -12.87 8.48
C ASN A 45 1.33 -11.77 9.55
N LEU A 46 1.44 -12.18 10.82
CA LEU A 46 1.65 -11.29 11.97
C LEU A 46 2.99 -10.57 11.88
N GLU A 47 4.00 -11.19 11.26
CA GLU A 47 5.28 -10.56 10.98
C GLU A 47 5.17 -9.67 9.74
N ILE A 48 5.44 -8.39 9.95
CA ILE A 48 5.33 -7.35 8.93
C ILE A 48 6.72 -6.85 8.60
N ASP A 49 7.21 -7.23 7.42
CA ASP A 49 8.37 -6.59 6.81
C ASP A 49 7.93 -5.29 6.14
N GLY A 50 8.07 -4.19 6.87
CA GLY A 50 7.72 -2.85 6.39
C GLY A 50 8.55 -2.41 5.18
N MET A 51 9.80 -2.88 5.04
CA MET A 51 10.66 -2.55 3.90
C MET A 51 10.20 -3.27 2.64
N LEU A 52 9.84 -4.54 2.75
CA LEU A 52 9.27 -5.30 1.65
C LEU A 52 7.94 -4.68 1.17
N ILE A 53 7.04 -4.34 2.10
CA ILE A 53 5.77 -3.69 1.78
C ILE A 53 6.01 -2.34 1.09
N PHE A 54 6.88 -1.50 1.66
CA PHE A 54 7.23 -0.21 1.08
C PHE A 54 7.79 -0.35 -0.35
N SER A 55 8.69 -1.31 -0.56
CA SER A 55 9.32 -1.55 -1.87
C SER A 55 8.30 -1.99 -2.92
N ASN A 56 7.38 -2.91 -2.56
CA ASN A 56 6.33 -3.36 -3.47
C ASN A 56 5.34 -2.23 -3.80
N ILE A 57 4.85 -1.50 -2.80
CA ILE A 57 3.95 -0.35 -3.02
C ILE A 57 4.63 0.70 -3.91
N SER A 58 5.90 1.03 -3.63
CA SER A 58 6.66 2.00 -4.41
C SER A 58 6.87 1.56 -5.86
N SER A 59 7.19 0.29 -6.08
CA SER A 59 7.34 -0.29 -7.42
C SER A 59 6.02 -0.21 -8.20
N GLN A 60 4.91 -0.59 -7.57
CA GLN A 60 3.61 -0.60 -8.23
C GLN A 60 3.07 0.81 -8.48
N ALA A 61 3.28 1.75 -7.56
CA ALA A 61 2.91 3.15 -7.74
C ALA A 61 3.62 3.79 -8.94
N ARG A 62 4.93 3.54 -9.09
CA ARG A 62 5.70 4.03 -10.26
C ARG A 62 5.17 3.46 -11.57
N LYS A 63 4.70 2.20 -11.58
CA LYS A 63 4.07 1.58 -12.77
C LYS A 63 2.73 2.22 -13.11
N PHE A 64 1.88 2.49 -12.12
CA PHE A 64 0.56 3.07 -12.36
C PHE A 64 0.64 4.51 -12.88
N TYR A 65 1.45 5.35 -12.24
CA TYR A 65 1.46 6.77 -12.55
C TYR A 65 2.46 7.17 -13.64
N GLN A 66 3.38 6.27 -14.02
CA GLN A 66 4.39 6.51 -15.07
C GLN A 66 5.17 7.82 -14.90
N GLN A 67 5.30 8.28 -13.66
CA GLN A 67 5.95 9.51 -13.26
C GLN A 67 6.67 9.31 -11.92
N ASP A 68 7.52 10.28 -11.56
CA ASP A 68 8.15 10.28 -10.24
C ASP A 68 7.10 10.50 -9.14
N VAL A 69 6.95 9.49 -8.30
CA VAL A 69 6.09 9.50 -7.11
C VAL A 69 6.91 9.23 -5.87
N LYS A 70 6.49 9.82 -4.75
CA LYS A 70 7.02 9.53 -3.42
C LYS A 70 5.99 8.72 -2.64
N VAL A 71 6.48 7.77 -1.83
CA VAL A 71 5.65 6.95 -0.96
C VAL A 71 6.05 7.22 0.48
N LEU A 72 5.07 7.46 1.34
CA LEU A 72 5.25 7.67 2.77
C LEU A 72 4.43 6.63 3.53
N MET A 73 5.07 5.85 4.40
CA MET A 73 4.39 4.85 5.22
C MET A 73 3.93 5.46 6.54
N GLY A 74 2.70 5.15 6.93
CA GLY A 74 2.10 5.60 8.18
C GLY A 74 1.44 4.48 8.95
N ARG A 75 1.31 4.66 10.26
CA ARG A 75 0.48 3.82 11.12
C ARG A 75 -0.84 4.54 11.36
N THR A 76 -1.93 3.80 11.26
CA THR A 76 -3.24 4.27 11.75
C THR A 76 -3.19 4.14 13.26
N ASN A 77 -3.26 5.26 13.99
CA ASN A 77 -3.39 5.22 15.43
C ASN A 77 -4.79 4.68 15.75
N ASN A 78 -4.85 3.42 16.19
CA ASN A 78 -6.02 2.92 16.91
C ASN A 78 -5.67 3.07 18.39
N PHE A 79 -6.09 4.18 19.00
CA PHE A 79 -6.29 4.27 20.45
C PHE A 79 -7.74 3.90 20.75
#